data_AF-A0AAN8Y5R2-F1
#
_entry.id   AF-A0AAN8Y5R2-F1
#
_cell.length_a   1.000
_cell.length_b   1.000
_cell.length_c   1.000
_cell.angle_alpha   90.00
_cell.angle_beta   90.00
_cell.angle_gamma   90.00
#
_symmetry.space_group_name_H-M   'P 1'
#
loop_
_entity.id
_entity.type
_entity.pdbx_description
1 polymer ?
#
loop_
_entity_poly.entity_id
_entity_poly.type
_entity_poly.pdbx_seq_one_letter_code
_entity_poly.pdbx_strand_id
1 'polypeptide(L)'
;MDKFIDPATVYTPKDIAEDMLKLHDVSLTCMQAWRAKEKAIKLVCGDPAESYAKLSEACIRGWEYCRPVVVVDGTALRGAYGGTMLIASTMDP
;
A
#
# COMPACT_ATOMS: atom_id res chain seq x y z
N MET A 1 -17.75 14.66 -10.21
CA MET A 1 -16.84 13.49 -10.37
C MET A 1 -15.63 13.61 -9.45
N ASP A 2 -15.70 14.48 -8.44
CA ASP A 2 -14.53 15.06 -7.76
C ASP A 2 -14.08 14.28 -6.52
N LYS A 3 -14.82 13.22 -6.17
CA LYS A 3 -14.59 12.40 -4.97
C LYS A 3 -13.34 11.50 -5.06
N PHE A 4 -12.77 11.36 -6.25
CA PHE A 4 -11.64 10.45 -6.53
C PHE A 4 -10.28 11.15 -6.61
N ILE A 5 -10.25 12.47 -6.44
CA ILE A 5 -9.05 13.28 -6.66
C ILE A 5 -8.21 13.39 -5.39
N ASP A 6 -8.83 13.29 -4.21
CA ASP A 6 -8.12 13.37 -2.94
C ASP A 6 -7.59 11.99 -2.49
N PRO A 7 -6.27 11.75 -2.51
CA PRO A 7 -5.69 10.49 -2.04
C PRO A 7 -5.85 10.26 -0.53
N ALA A 8 -6.20 11.28 0.26
CA ALA A 8 -6.50 11.12 1.69
C ALA A 8 -7.92 10.61 1.94
N THR A 9 -8.80 10.63 0.92
CA THR A 9 -10.17 10.14 1.06
C THR A 9 -10.18 8.61 1.13
N VAL A 10 -10.56 8.06 2.28
CA VAL A 10 -10.70 6.61 2.48
C VAL A 10 -11.94 6.12 1.74
N TYR A 11 -11.75 5.67 0.50
CA TYR A 11 -12.81 5.08 -0.32
C TYR A 11 -12.87 3.56 -0.09
N THR A 12 -13.96 3.09 0.51
CA THR A 12 -14.10 1.69 0.93
C THR A 12 -14.67 0.81 -0.19
N PRO A 13 -14.47 -0.52 -0.13
CA PRO A 13 -15.10 -1.44 -1.08
C PRO A 13 -16.63 -1.35 -1.13
N LYS A 14 -17.27 -0.94 -0.03
CA LYS A 14 -18.72 -0.75 0.01
C LYS A 14 -19.14 0.47 -0.80
N ASP A 15 -18.39 1.57 -0.67
CA ASP A 15 -18.64 2.79 -1.45
C ASP A 15 -18.47 2.51 -2.95
N ILE A 16 -17.43 1.75 -3.33
CA ILE A 16 -17.23 1.28 -4.70
C ILE A 16 -18.45 0.49 -5.20
N ALA A 17 -18.93 -0.48 -4.40
CA ALA A 17 -20.05 -1.33 -4.80
C ALA A 17 -21.36 -0.52 -4.94
N GLU A 18 -21.61 0.44 -4.05
CA GLU A 18 -22.77 1.33 -4.13
C GLU A 18 -22.72 2.26 -5.34
N ASP A 19 -21.57 2.87 -5.62
CA ASP A 19 -21.44 3.81 -6.74
C ASP A 19 -21.53 3.08 -8.08
N MET A 20 -21.02 1.85 -8.18
CA MET A 20 -21.18 1.02 -9.38
C MET A 20 -22.64 0.67 -9.64
N LEU A 21 -23.42 0.43 -8.58
CA LEU A 21 -24.86 0.23 -8.72
C LEU A 21 -25.57 1.54 -9.10
N LYS A 22 -25.27 2.66 -8.44
CA LYS A 22 -25.98 3.94 -8.63
C LYS A 22 -25.68 4.61 -9.97
N LEU A 23 -24.42 4.57 -10.42
CA LEU A 23 -23.96 5.32 -11.60
C LEU A 23 -23.93 4.47 -12.87
N HIS A 24 -23.78 3.15 -12.72
CA HIS A 24 -23.56 2.25 -13.84
C HIS A 24 -24.55 1.07 -13.88
N ASP A 25 -25.46 0.95 -12.90
CA ASP A 25 -26.41 -0.17 -12.75
C ASP A 25 -25.70 -1.54 -12.69
N VAL A 26 -24.45 -1.56 -12.21
CA VAL A 26 -23.65 -2.78 -12.06
C VAL A 26 -23.61 -3.19 -10.60
N SER A 27 -24.23 -4.33 -10.30
CA SER A 27 -24.17 -4.93 -8.97
C SER A 27 -22.82 -5.63 -8.73
N LEU A 28 -22.12 -5.21 -7.69
CA LEU A 28 -20.87 -5.82 -7.24
C LEU A 28 -20.98 -6.31 -5.81
N THR A 29 -20.36 -7.45 -5.54
CA THR A 29 -20.09 -7.87 -4.16
C THR A 29 -18.93 -7.05 -3.58
N CYS A 30 -18.91 -6.92 -2.24
CA CYS A 30 -17.81 -6.27 -1.51
C CYS A 30 -16.43 -6.87 -1.88
N MET A 31 -16.35 -8.21 -2.08
CA MET A 31 -15.12 -8.89 -2.48
C MET A 31 -14.67 -8.53 -3.91
N GLN A 32 -15.59 -8.35 -4.85
CA GLN A 32 -15.25 -7.89 -6.20
C GLN A 32 -14.75 -6.44 -6.17
N ALA A 33 -15.41 -5.58 -5.39
CA ALA A 33 -14.97 -4.20 -5.19
C ALA A 33 -13.57 -4.10 -4.55
N TRP A 34 -13.27 -4.93 -3.54
CA TRP A 34 -11.93 -5.02 -2.94
C TRP A 34 -10.87 -5.43 -3.97
N ARG A 35 -11.13 -6.49 -4.74
CA ARG A 35 -10.20 -6.95 -5.79
C ARG A 35 -9.99 -5.91 -6.88
N ALA A 36 -11.04 -5.21 -7.28
CA ALA A 36 -10.94 -4.12 -8.25
C ALA A 36 -10.05 -2.99 -7.70
N LYS A 37 -10.22 -2.64 -6.42
CA LYS A 37 -9.37 -1.66 -5.72
C LYS A 37 -7.91 -2.10 -5.69
N GLU A 38 -7.61 -3.34 -5.33
CA GLU A 38 -6.22 -3.86 -5.34
C GLU A 38 -5.60 -3.80 -6.74
N LYS A 39 -6.37 -4.15 -7.77
CA LYS A 39 -5.90 -4.09 -9.16
C LYS A 39 -5.64 -2.66 -9.61
N ALA A 40 -6.51 -1.72 -9.25
CA ALA A 40 -6.32 -0.30 -9.53
C ALA A 40 -5.08 0.27 -8.80
N ILE A 41 -4.89 -0.08 -7.53
CA ILE A 41 -3.69 0.31 -6.75
C ILE A 41 -2.43 -0.23 -7.43
N LYS A 42 -2.41 -1.50 -7.84
CA LYS A 42 -1.27 -2.09 -8.55
C LYS A 42 -0.99 -1.39 -9.89
N LEU A 43 -2.02 -0.94 -10.61
CA LEU A 43 -1.85 -0.18 -11.85
C LEU A 43 -1.28 1.22 -11.62
N VAL A 44 -1.71 1.91 -10.56
CA VAL A 44 -1.26 3.29 -10.27
C VAL A 44 0.12 3.30 -9.61
N CYS A 45 0.34 2.43 -8.62
CA CYS A 45 1.55 2.42 -7.79
C CYS A 45 2.62 1.41 -8.25
N GLY A 46 2.27 0.50 -9.17
CA GLY A 46 3.14 -0.61 -9.56
C GLY A 46 3.19 -1.73 -8.53
N ASP A 47 4.01 -2.74 -8.82
CA ASP A 47 4.31 -3.82 -7.88
C ASP A 47 5.53 -3.45 -7.02
N PRO A 48 5.42 -3.43 -5.68
CA PRO A 48 6.57 -3.21 -4.82
C PRO A 48 7.72 -4.18 -5.11
N ALA A 49 7.41 -5.46 -5.42
CA ALA A 49 8.44 -6.45 -5.73
C ALA A 49 9.21 -6.08 -7.00
N GLU A 50 8.54 -5.54 -8.02
CA GLU A 50 9.20 -5.04 -9.23
C GLU A 50 10.01 -3.76 -8.96
N SER A 51 9.55 -2.89 -8.07
CA SER A 51 10.31 -1.70 -7.66
C SER A 51 11.60 -2.09 -6.93
N TYR A 52 11.53 -3.04 -6.00
CA TYR A 52 12.70 -3.55 -5.28
C TYR A 52 13.63 -4.36 -6.18
N ALA A 53 13.11 -5.07 -7.18
CA ALA A 53 13.93 -5.77 -8.17
C ALA A 53 14.79 -4.83 -9.03
N LYS A 54 14.43 -3.53 -9.10
CA LYS A 54 15.20 -2.50 -9.80
C LYS A 54 16.24 -1.81 -8.92
N LEU A 55 16.29 -2.13 -7.61
CA LEU A 55 17.37 -1.63 -6.77
C LEU A 55 18.70 -2.12 -7.32
N SER A 56 19.61 -1.18 -7.55
CA SER A 56 20.94 -1.53 -8.05
C SER A 56 21.66 -2.42 -7.04
N GLU A 57 22.54 -3.28 -7.54
CA GLU A 57 23.41 -4.08 -6.69
C GLU A 57 24.25 -3.20 -5.75
N ALA A 58 24.56 -1.96 -6.16
CA ALA A 58 25.22 -0.96 -5.32
C ALA A 58 24.34 -0.48 -4.15
N CYS A 59 23.01 -0.38 -4.31
CA CYS A 59 22.10 -0.07 -3.20
C CYS A 59 22.05 -1.23 -2.18
N ILE A 60 22.01 -2.47 -2.67
CA ILE A 60 22.00 -3.66 -1.82
C ILE A 60 23.33 -3.81 -1.07
N ARG A 61 24.46 -3.69 -1.78
CA ARG A 61 25.80 -3.73 -1.16
C ARG A 61 26.06 -2.51 -0.27
N GLY A 62 25.52 -1.35 -0.65
CA GLY A 62 25.58 -0.11 0.14
C GLY A 62 24.95 -0.24 1.52
N TRP A 63 24.02 -1.17 1.71
CA TRP A 63 23.42 -1.48 3.01
C TRP A 63 24.45 -1.92 4.05
N GLU A 64 25.51 -2.63 3.64
CA GLU A 64 26.61 -3.02 4.55
C GLU A 64 27.40 -1.81 5.07
N TYR A 65 27.30 -0.68 4.37
CA TYR A 65 27.97 0.58 4.69
C TYR A 65 27.00 1.62 5.29
N CYS A 66 25.68 1.35 5.29
CA CYS A 66 24.71 2.16 6.02
C CYS A 66 25.04 2.14 7.51
N ARG A 67 25.12 3.32 8.13
CA ARG A 67 25.47 3.50 9.56
C ARG A 67 24.47 2.77 10.47
N PRO A 68 24.86 2.41 11.72
CA PRO A 68 24.00 1.67 12.64
C PRO A 68 22.62 2.33 12.78
N VAL A 69 21.58 1.51 12.66
CA VAL A 69 20.19 1.88 12.91
C VAL A 69 20.09 2.51 14.29
N VAL A 70 19.60 3.74 14.36
CA VAL A 70 19.54 4.51 15.62
C VAL A 70 18.30 4.12 16.41
N VAL A 71 17.19 3.81 15.73
CA VAL A 71 15.93 3.38 16.35
C VAL A 71 15.27 2.27 15.53
N VAL A 72 14.89 1.20 16.22
CA VAL A 72 13.94 0.19 15.71
C VAL A 72 12.68 0.31 16.54
N ASP A 73 11.53 0.56 15.89
CA ASP A 73 10.22 0.55 16.53
C ASP A 73 9.36 -0.58 15.97
N GLY A 74 8.47 -1.11 16.81
CA GLY A 74 7.59 -2.23 16.49
C GLY A 74 6.16 -1.94 16.91
N THR A 75 5.25 -1.81 15.94
CA THR A 75 3.83 -1.62 16.21
C THR A 75 3.04 -2.89 15.93
N ALA A 76 2.29 -3.38 16.93
CA ALA A 76 1.41 -4.53 16.76
C ALA A 76 0.21 -4.17 15.86
N LEU A 77 0.00 -4.95 14.81
CA LEU A 77 -1.12 -4.77 13.89
C LEU A 77 -2.36 -5.48 14.42
N ARG A 78 -3.49 -4.78 14.45
CA ARG A 78 -4.81 -5.35 14.75
C ARG A 78 -5.58 -5.58 13.45
N GLY A 79 -6.08 -6.79 13.24
CA GLY A 79 -6.88 -7.16 12.06
C GLY A 79 -6.72 -8.62 11.68
N ALA A 80 -7.36 -9.03 10.58
CA ALA A 80 -7.40 -10.43 10.11
C ALA A 80 -6.00 -11.05 9.84
N TYR A 81 -4.98 -10.21 9.69
CA TYR A 81 -3.63 -10.63 9.32
C TYR A 81 -2.62 -10.57 10.47
N GLY A 82 -2.98 -9.98 11.62
CA GLY A 82 -2.11 -9.87 12.80
C GLY A 82 -0.69 -9.35 12.50
N GLY A 83 0.25 -9.65 13.39
CA GLY A 83 1.69 -9.39 13.19
C GLY A 83 2.22 -8.09 13.79
N THR A 84 3.52 -7.83 13.57
CA THR A 84 4.23 -6.64 14.03
C THR A 84 4.82 -5.91 12.83
N MET A 85 4.46 -4.65 12.63
CA MET A 85 5.13 -3.78 11.67
C MET A 85 6.44 -3.27 12.30
N LEU A 86 7.57 -3.56 11.67
CA LEU A 86 8.89 -3.12 12.11
C LEU A 86 9.35 -1.94 11.27
N ILE A 87 9.81 -0.86 11.93
CA ILE A 87 10.40 0.32 11.29
C ILE A 87 11.81 0.51 11.84
N ALA A 88 12.78 0.66 10.94
CA ALA A 88 14.16 1.00 11.28
C ALA A 88 14.50 2.39 10.71
N SER A 89 15.06 3.27 11.53
CA SER A 89 15.52 4.60 11.10
C SER A 89 17.00 4.78 11.36
N THR A 90 17.71 5.25 10.34
CA THR A 90 19.14 5.62 10.40
C THR A 90 19.25 7.14 10.37
N MET A 91 20.27 7.69 11.04
CA MET A 91 20.61 9.11 10.94
C MET A 91 21.92 9.23 10.18
N ASP A 92 21.88 9.96 9.06
CA ASP A 92 23.09 10.33 8.34
C ASP A 92 23.86 11.42 9.12
N PRO A 93 25.20 11.53 8.97
CA PRO A 93 26.03 12.48 9.70
C PRO A 93 25.69 13.96 9.45
#